data_AF-W2CI21-F1
#
_entry.id   AF-W2CI21-F1
#
_cell.length_a   1.000
_cell.length_b   1.000
_cell.length_c   1.000
_cell.angle_alpha   90.00
_cell.angle_beta   90.00
_cell.angle_gamma   90.00
#
_symmetry.space_group_name_H-M   'P 1'
#
loop_
_entity.id
_entity.type
_entity.pdbx_description
1 polymer ?
#
loop_
_entity_poly.entity_id
_entity_poly.type
_entity_poly.pdbx_seq_one_letter_code
_entity_poly.pdbx_strand_id
1 'polypeptide(L)'
;MKTIKRTSLWLSFLFAIAMISIDLTAQAPVNRDRYIVLTIISDPDAESAFSLDPEDKRAYFYLTADTDNTPVEIIYGNIRNTIMVHSRERDAVGTQYVYLPKTSTMTIYGNVNGLNCYAAGHEPFVDLGPLDFNGGVQGPVSNLNISHNQGLKTLDCTNNMISLLDVSWNTGLEELNCSHNGLTTLDVSRNTALKVLDCSSNALGRIDVSHNTALISLSCSENGLSQIDVSRNTALKSLDCAANQLTQLDVSRNTALTDLNCFANELRSIDVSRNTTLTRLICSGNKLTALDIRPHTALEELNCQQNKIIQLDLSQNTALKSLRCSDNRLTTLDLSTNQSLKLLQCYGNQLTAAALDRIYCALPDRTGKEPGELFPAWTDDLDDIPDPDKPKVLATNGRNATRKNWEILYKSNLVSRSAPGGEVTGFTGRHICGSGK
;
A
#
# COMPACT_ATOMS: atom_id res chain seq x y z
N MET A 1 -54.51 -40.24 78.99
CA MET A 1 -53.67 -40.45 77.80
C MET A 1 -53.05 -39.11 77.40
N LYS A 2 -51.70 -39.09 77.34
CA LYS A 2 -50.80 -38.15 76.64
C LYS A 2 -50.82 -36.67 77.09
N THR A 3 -49.87 -36.20 77.91
CA THR A 3 -48.52 -35.62 77.58
C THR A 3 -48.56 -34.38 76.69
N ILE A 4 -47.83 -33.25 76.86
CA ILE A 4 -47.07 -32.55 77.92
C ILE A 4 -46.71 -31.16 77.27
N LYS A 5 -46.76 -30.06 78.06
CA LYS A 5 -46.03 -28.74 78.05
C LYS A 5 -45.57 -28.06 76.71
N ARG A 6 -45.94 -26.78 76.48
CA ARG A 6 -45.16 -25.50 76.70
C ARG A 6 -43.78 -25.49 75.98
N THR A 7 -43.34 -24.51 75.17
CA THR A 7 -43.41 -23.02 75.23
C THR A 7 -42.66 -22.39 74.02
N SER A 8 -42.96 -21.12 73.75
CA SER A 8 -42.07 -20.05 73.22
C SER A 8 -41.89 -19.85 71.70
N LEU A 9 -42.18 -18.60 71.30
CA LEU A 9 -41.92 -17.92 70.03
C LEU A 9 -40.43 -17.93 69.61
N TRP A 10 -40.14 -17.95 68.31
CA TRP A 10 -39.71 -16.80 67.47
C TRP A 10 -39.20 -17.28 66.08
N LEU A 11 -39.48 -16.47 65.05
CA LEU A 11 -38.92 -16.41 63.68
C LEU A 11 -39.22 -17.53 62.67
N SER A 12 -39.91 -17.18 61.58
CA SER A 12 -39.54 -17.57 60.20
C SER A 12 -40.48 -16.97 59.14
N PHE A 13 -39.96 -16.96 57.91
CA PHE A 13 -40.54 -16.66 56.60
C PHE A 13 -40.40 -15.22 56.08
N LEU A 14 -39.93 -14.94 54.87
CA LEU A 14 -39.09 -15.60 53.83
C LEU A 14 -39.25 -14.64 52.64
N PHE A 15 -38.20 -13.89 52.26
CA PHE A 15 -38.23 -13.05 51.07
C PHE A 15 -37.85 -13.90 49.86
N ALA A 16 -38.69 -13.85 48.82
CA ALA A 16 -38.44 -14.50 47.54
C ALA A 16 -37.24 -13.87 46.84
N ILE A 17 -36.31 -14.71 46.36
CA ILE A 17 -35.32 -14.33 45.35
C ILE A 17 -35.50 -15.30 44.18
N ALA A 18 -35.88 -14.71 43.05
CA ALA A 18 -35.94 -15.38 41.76
C ALA A 18 -34.55 -15.90 41.38
N MET A 19 -34.47 -17.18 41.02
CA MET A 19 -33.30 -17.73 40.34
C MET A 19 -33.21 -17.12 38.94
N ILE A 20 -32.30 -16.18 38.76
CA ILE A 20 -31.69 -15.95 37.44
C ILE A 20 -30.55 -16.97 37.37
N SER A 21 -30.82 -18.10 36.73
CA SER A 21 -29.79 -19.03 36.28
C SER A 21 -29.01 -18.32 35.19
N ILE A 22 -27.92 -17.64 35.57
CA ILE A 22 -26.88 -17.30 34.60
C ILE A 22 -26.28 -18.65 34.20
N ASP A 23 -26.58 -19.12 32.99
CA ASP A 23 -25.78 -20.14 32.34
C ASP A 23 -24.35 -19.59 32.27
N LEU A 24 -23.51 -19.98 33.22
CA LEU A 24 -22.06 -19.97 33.03
C LEU A 24 -21.80 -21.00 31.93
N THR A 25 -21.89 -20.59 30.66
CA THR A 25 -21.33 -21.39 29.57
C THR A 25 -19.86 -21.56 29.89
N ALA A 26 -19.45 -22.78 30.25
CA ALA A 26 -18.05 -23.13 30.43
C ALA A 26 -17.30 -22.66 29.18
N GLN A 27 -16.38 -21.72 29.37
CA GLN A 27 -15.55 -21.18 28.30
C GLN A 27 -14.86 -22.35 27.60
N ALA A 28 -14.94 -22.40 26.27
CA ALA A 28 -14.34 -23.48 25.50
C ALA A 28 -12.84 -23.59 25.86
N PRO A 29 -12.27 -24.80 25.97
CA PRO A 29 -10.84 -24.92 26.24
C PRO A 29 -10.01 -24.33 25.09
N VAL A 30 -8.84 -23.77 25.40
CA VAL A 30 -7.87 -23.32 24.39
C VAL A 30 -7.46 -24.51 23.53
N ASN A 31 -7.58 -24.40 22.21
CA ASN A 31 -7.08 -25.41 21.28
C ASN A 31 -5.54 -25.44 21.31
N ARG A 32 -4.96 -26.56 21.73
CA ARG A 32 -3.51 -26.76 21.82
C ARG A 32 -2.87 -27.34 20.57
N ASP A 33 -3.67 -27.91 19.67
CA ASP A 33 -3.20 -28.55 18.45
C ASP A 33 -2.89 -27.53 17.36
N ARG A 34 -3.48 -26.33 17.46
CA ARG A 34 -3.21 -25.19 16.59
C ARG A 34 -2.38 -24.15 17.31
N TYR A 35 -1.21 -23.87 16.77
CA TYR A 35 -0.34 -22.85 17.33
C TYR A 35 0.56 -22.18 16.30
N ILE A 36 1.02 -20.99 16.65
CA ILE A 36 2.01 -20.19 15.94
C ILE A 36 3.19 -19.95 16.88
N VAL A 37 4.41 -20.08 16.38
CA VAL A 37 5.64 -19.75 17.11
C VAL A 37 6.32 -18.58 16.42
N LEU A 38 6.66 -17.53 17.17
CA LEU A 38 7.38 -16.37 16.65
C LEU A 38 8.55 -16.01 17.56
N THR A 39 9.65 -15.54 16.97
CA THR A 39 10.83 -15.07 17.68
C THR A 39 11.05 -13.60 17.39
N ILE A 40 10.89 -12.78 18.42
CA ILE A 40 11.09 -11.33 18.39
C ILE A 40 12.52 -11.03 18.82
N ILE A 41 13.26 -10.27 18.03
CA ILE A 41 14.60 -9.80 18.37
C ILE A 41 14.51 -8.51 19.16
N SER A 42 15.14 -8.43 20.32
CA SER A 42 15.34 -7.15 21.02
C SER A 42 16.36 -6.31 20.26
N ASP A 43 16.06 -5.04 20.01
CA ASP A 43 17.00 -4.09 19.40
C ASP A 43 18.34 -4.08 20.17
N PRO A 44 19.45 -4.53 19.55
CA PRO A 44 20.76 -4.54 20.21
C PRO A 44 21.36 -3.14 20.37
N ASP A 45 20.90 -2.16 19.58
CA ASP A 45 21.36 -0.77 19.58
C ASP A 45 20.45 0.17 20.38
N ALA A 46 19.43 -0.38 21.07
CA ALA A 46 18.69 0.33 22.10
C ALA A 46 19.57 0.57 23.34
N GLU A 47 20.69 1.30 23.17
CA GLU A 47 21.49 1.88 24.26
C GLU A 47 20.69 2.91 25.08
N SER A 48 19.43 3.21 24.71
CA SER A 48 18.45 3.85 25.59
C SER A 48 17.75 2.88 26.55
N ALA A 49 18.35 1.72 26.85
CA ALA A 49 17.90 0.71 27.81
C ALA A 49 17.70 1.20 29.28
N PHE A 50 17.66 2.51 29.51
CA PHE A 50 17.19 3.15 30.74
C PHE A 50 16.05 4.16 30.52
N SER A 51 15.13 3.92 29.58
CA SER A 51 13.73 4.20 29.94
C SER A 51 13.35 3.19 31.01
N LEU A 52 13.28 3.66 32.26
CA LEU A 52 12.74 2.93 33.40
C LEU A 52 11.22 2.73 33.27
N ASP A 53 10.61 3.16 32.16
CA ASP A 53 9.19 3.00 31.93
C ASP A 53 8.89 1.57 31.41
N PRO A 54 8.17 0.74 32.18
CA PRO A 54 7.66 -0.54 31.71
C PRO A 54 6.72 -0.40 30.49
N GLU A 55 6.26 0.82 30.19
CA GLU A 55 5.45 1.14 29.01
C GLU A 55 6.22 1.03 27.68
N ASP A 56 7.54 1.23 27.67
CA ASP A 56 8.37 1.25 26.45
C ASP A 56 8.85 -0.14 25.99
N LYS A 57 8.35 -1.22 26.61
CA LYS A 57 8.78 -2.59 26.31
C LYS A 57 7.67 -3.55 25.88
N ARG A 58 6.99 -3.24 24.78
CA ARG A 58 5.75 -3.92 24.39
C ARG A 58 5.80 -4.43 22.96
N ALA A 59 5.77 -5.75 22.78
CA ALA A 59 5.43 -6.34 21.49
C ALA A 59 3.90 -6.27 21.28
N TYR A 60 3.48 -5.75 20.12
CA TYR A 60 2.08 -5.66 19.71
C TYR A 60 1.85 -6.57 18.50
N PHE A 61 0.77 -7.34 18.55
CA PHE A 61 0.26 -8.08 17.41
C PHE A 61 -1.26 -8.19 17.53
N TYR A 62 -1.93 -8.21 16.38
CA TYR A 62 -3.37 -8.39 16.30
C TYR A 62 -3.69 -9.83 15.90
N LEU A 63 -4.71 -10.39 16.53
CA LEU A 63 -5.21 -11.71 16.23
C LEU A 63 -6.69 -11.63 15.84
N THR A 64 -7.08 -12.46 14.89
CA THR A 64 -8.47 -12.83 14.65
C THR A 64 -8.63 -14.35 14.79
N ALA A 65 -9.84 -14.81 15.12
CA ALA A 65 -10.12 -16.21 15.37
C ALA A 65 -11.31 -16.73 14.53
N ASP A 66 -11.48 -18.05 14.48
CA ASP A 66 -12.55 -18.68 13.69
C ASP A 66 -13.95 -18.22 14.09
N THR A 67 -14.16 -17.94 15.38
CA THR A 67 -15.43 -17.49 15.95
C THR A 67 -15.20 -16.41 17.00
N ASP A 68 -16.24 -15.62 17.31
CA ASP A 68 -16.17 -14.64 18.39
C ASP A 68 -15.93 -15.31 19.74
N ASN A 69 -15.25 -14.59 20.65
CA ASN A 69 -14.95 -15.09 22.00
C ASN A 69 -14.14 -16.40 21.97
N THR A 70 -13.21 -16.54 21.04
CA THR A 70 -12.30 -17.68 21.00
C THR A 70 -11.19 -17.49 22.03
N PRO A 71 -10.98 -18.42 22.97
CA PRO A 71 -9.88 -18.34 23.91
C PRO A 71 -8.56 -18.68 23.21
N VAL A 72 -7.63 -17.73 23.26
CA VAL A 72 -6.28 -17.85 22.72
C VAL A 72 -5.30 -17.68 23.86
N GLU A 73 -4.33 -18.58 23.93
CA GLU A 73 -3.32 -18.54 24.97
C GLU A 73 -1.94 -18.23 24.41
N ILE A 74 -1.27 -17.28 25.05
CA ILE A 74 0.01 -16.76 24.65
C ILE A 74 1.01 -17.11 25.75
N ILE A 75 2.03 -17.88 25.39
CA ILE A 75 3.09 -18.31 26.28
C ILE A 75 4.41 -17.68 25.82
N TYR A 76 5.13 -17.06 26.75
CA TYR A 76 6.50 -16.57 26.54
C TYR A 76 7.28 -16.63 27.86
N GLY A 77 8.43 -17.29 27.86
CA GLY A 77 9.17 -17.58 29.09
C GLY A 77 8.29 -18.33 30.10
N ASN A 78 8.18 -17.78 31.32
CA ASN A 78 7.32 -18.34 32.39
C ASN A 78 5.92 -17.68 32.43
N ILE A 79 5.63 -16.76 31.51
CA ILE A 79 4.36 -16.03 31.48
C ILE A 79 3.40 -16.76 30.54
N ARG A 80 2.16 -16.88 31.01
CA ARG A 80 1.04 -17.48 30.30
C ARG A 80 -0.15 -16.54 30.45
N ASN A 81 -0.65 -16.04 29.33
CA ASN A 81 -1.80 -15.15 29.29
C ASN A 81 -2.88 -15.75 28.39
N THR A 82 -4.15 -15.66 28.77
CA THR A 82 -5.27 -16.11 27.95
C THR A 82 -6.16 -14.91 27.65
N ILE A 83 -6.35 -14.64 26.37
CA ILE A 83 -7.17 -13.56 25.88
C ILE A 83 -8.35 -14.13 25.07
N MET A 84 -9.40 -13.32 24.93
CA MET A 84 -10.53 -13.64 24.06
C MET A 84 -10.33 -12.91 22.74
N VAL A 85 -10.35 -13.66 21.65
CA VAL A 85 -10.12 -13.15 20.29
C VAL A 85 -11.41 -13.27 19.50
N HIS A 86 -11.73 -12.25 18.71
CA HIS A 86 -12.95 -12.17 17.91
C HIS A 86 -12.70 -12.52 16.45
N SER A 87 -13.78 -12.79 15.71
CA SER A 87 -13.72 -13.21 14.31
C SER A 87 -13.63 -12.07 13.30
N ARG A 88 -13.86 -10.83 13.74
CA ARG A 88 -13.89 -9.64 12.87
C ARG A 88 -12.64 -8.80 13.09
N GLU A 89 -12.06 -8.31 12.00
CA GLU A 89 -10.86 -7.44 12.02
C GLU A 89 -11.07 -6.15 12.82
N ARG A 90 -12.26 -5.54 12.77
CA ARG A 90 -12.58 -4.35 13.58
C ARG A 90 -12.65 -4.61 15.08
N ASP A 91 -12.83 -5.88 15.45
CA ASP A 91 -12.85 -6.35 16.83
C ASP A 91 -11.57 -7.12 17.16
N ALA A 92 -10.53 -7.01 16.30
CA ALA A 92 -9.26 -7.68 16.50
C ALA A 92 -8.67 -7.26 17.84
N VAL A 93 -8.40 -8.24 18.69
CA VAL A 93 -7.86 -7.98 20.02
C VAL A 93 -6.35 -7.85 19.86
N GLY A 94 -5.87 -6.61 19.94
CA GLY A 94 -4.45 -6.35 20.08
C GLY A 94 -3.99 -7.00 21.38
N THR A 95 -3.05 -7.96 21.31
CA THR A 95 -2.44 -8.43 22.54
C THR A 95 -1.55 -7.32 23.04
N GLN A 96 -2.03 -6.65 24.07
CA GLN A 96 -1.33 -5.60 24.76
C GLN A 96 -0.44 -6.28 25.82
N TYR A 97 0.87 -6.04 25.73
CA TYR A 97 1.86 -6.22 26.80
C TYR A 97 2.53 -7.60 26.90
N VAL A 98 3.56 -7.80 26.07
CA VAL A 98 4.59 -8.83 26.30
C VAL A 98 5.94 -8.15 26.52
N TYR A 99 6.41 -8.14 27.77
CA TYR A 99 7.74 -7.66 28.16
C TYR A 99 8.81 -8.66 27.70
N LEU A 100 9.66 -8.27 26.76
CA LEU A 100 10.76 -9.10 26.27
C LEU A 100 12.12 -8.45 26.59
N PRO A 101 12.81 -8.89 27.66
CA PRO A 101 14.09 -8.29 28.04
C PRO A 101 15.26 -8.66 27.12
N LYS A 102 15.08 -9.62 26.20
CA LYS A 102 16.04 -10.17 25.22
C LYS A 102 15.28 -10.76 24.03
N THR A 103 15.97 -11.20 22.97
CA THR A 103 15.41 -12.08 21.94
C THR A 103 14.60 -13.19 22.59
N SER A 104 13.32 -13.27 22.26
CA SER A 104 12.38 -14.13 22.95
C SER A 104 11.46 -14.84 21.97
N THR A 105 11.20 -16.11 22.28
CA THR A 105 10.25 -16.93 21.55
C THR A 105 8.91 -16.94 22.27
N MET A 106 7.86 -16.73 21.50
CA MET A 106 6.47 -16.74 21.93
C MET A 106 5.73 -17.85 21.19
N THR A 107 4.80 -18.50 21.88
CA THR A 107 3.86 -19.43 21.26
C THR A 107 2.43 -19.00 21.52
N ILE A 108 1.66 -18.88 20.45
CA ILE A 108 0.25 -18.50 20.45
C ILE A 108 -0.57 -19.75 20.13
N TYR A 109 -1.33 -20.25 21.09
CA TYR A 109 -2.21 -21.41 20.97
C TYR A 109 -3.66 -20.97 20.78
N GLY A 110 -4.37 -21.59 19.85
CA GLY A 110 -5.81 -21.38 19.68
C GLY A 110 -6.26 -21.46 18.23
N ASN A 111 -7.57 -21.34 18.03
CA ASN A 111 -8.20 -21.32 16.70
C ASN A 111 -8.03 -19.95 16.02
N VAL A 112 -6.79 -19.48 15.91
CA VAL A 112 -6.43 -18.20 15.27
C VAL A 112 -6.52 -18.35 13.76
N ASN A 113 -7.24 -17.45 13.08
CA ASN A 113 -7.33 -17.40 11.62
C ASN A 113 -6.67 -16.17 11.00
N GLY A 114 -6.22 -15.21 11.81
CA GLY A 114 -5.47 -14.06 11.35
C GLY A 114 -4.39 -13.67 12.33
N LEU A 115 -3.22 -13.34 11.81
CA LEU A 115 -2.09 -12.80 12.56
C LEU A 115 -1.58 -11.54 11.86
N ASN A 116 -1.55 -10.42 12.57
CA ASN A 116 -0.77 -9.24 12.19
C ASN A 116 0.34 -9.05 13.22
N CYS A 117 1.58 -9.28 12.82
CA CYS A 117 2.79 -9.04 13.61
C CYS A 117 3.73 -8.05 12.90
N TYR A 118 3.17 -7.00 12.30
CA TYR A 118 3.93 -5.88 11.75
C TYR A 118 4.86 -5.26 12.82
N ALA A 119 6.12 -4.99 12.48
CA ALA A 119 7.00 -4.23 13.37
C ALA A 119 6.94 -2.74 13.03
N ALA A 120 6.55 -1.89 13.99
CA ALA A 120 6.57 -0.44 13.82
C ALA A 120 8.02 0.08 13.90
N GLY A 121 8.47 0.79 12.86
CA GLY A 121 9.83 1.32 12.78
C GLY A 121 10.16 2.19 11.58
N HIS A 122 9.36 2.15 10.51
CA HIS A 122 9.46 3.11 9.40
C HIS A 122 8.04 3.46 8.91
N GLU A 123 7.85 4.76 8.66
CA GLU A 123 6.61 5.49 8.31
C GLU A 123 5.48 4.65 7.67
N PRO A 124 4.22 4.82 8.10
CA PRO A 124 3.08 4.18 7.45
C PRO A 124 2.92 4.71 6.01
N PHE A 125 2.76 3.79 5.04
CA PHE A 125 2.30 4.19 3.71
C PHE A 125 0.81 4.52 3.73
N VAL A 126 0.46 5.34 2.75
CA VAL A 126 -0.71 6.22 2.63
C VAL A 126 -2.02 5.43 2.36
N ASP A 127 -3.04 5.74 3.17
CA ASP A 127 -4.49 5.66 2.89
C ASP A 127 -5.17 4.29 2.70
N LEU A 128 -5.25 3.51 3.78
CA LEU A 128 -6.33 2.54 4.03
C LEU A 128 -7.10 2.89 5.32
N GLY A 129 -7.78 4.04 5.38
CA GLY A 129 -8.72 4.34 6.47
C GLY A 129 -8.09 4.41 7.88
N PRO A 130 -8.90 4.52 8.95
CA PRO A 130 -8.46 5.07 10.23
C PRO A 130 -7.74 4.01 11.07
N LEU A 131 -6.47 3.76 10.75
CA LEU A 131 -5.56 3.00 11.60
C LEU A 131 -4.36 3.88 11.95
N ASP A 132 -4.63 4.87 12.81
CA ASP A 132 -3.61 5.69 13.46
C ASP A 132 -2.91 4.83 14.54
N PHE A 133 -1.88 4.07 14.14
CA PHE A 133 -1.06 3.27 15.06
C PHE A 133 0.21 4.03 15.46
N ASN A 134 0.03 5.16 16.13
CA ASN A 134 1.12 5.86 16.82
C ASN A 134 1.36 5.25 18.21
N GLY A 135 2.34 4.33 18.32
CA GLY A 135 2.81 3.78 19.59
C GLY A 135 4.10 2.96 19.40
N GLY A 136 5.24 3.51 19.84
CA GLY A 136 6.59 3.06 19.52
C GLY A 136 7.03 1.71 20.10
N VAL A 137 7.83 1.01 19.27
CA VAL A 137 8.84 -0.07 19.48
C VAL A 137 8.45 -1.33 20.28
N GLN A 138 8.63 -2.53 19.68
CA GLN A 138 9.60 -3.55 20.18
C GLN A 138 9.80 -4.78 19.27
N GLY A 139 10.87 -4.70 18.46
CA GLY A 139 11.63 -5.84 17.97
C GLY A 139 11.08 -6.52 16.71
N PRO A 140 11.85 -6.58 15.60
CA PRO A 140 11.41 -7.33 14.43
C PRO A 140 11.32 -8.83 14.74
N VAL A 141 10.29 -9.48 14.19
CA VAL A 141 10.19 -10.93 14.10
C VAL A 141 11.27 -11.41 13.14
N SER A 142 12.08 -12.37 13.59
CA SER A 142 13.15 -12.97 12.78
C SER A 142 12.84 -14.39 12.35
N ASN A 143 11.98 -15.07 13.09
CA ASN A 143 11.51 -16.41 12.80
C ASN A 143 10.01 -16.47 13.08
N LEU A 144 9.25 -16.98 12.11
CA LEU A 144 7.82 -17.15 12.18
C LEU A 144 7.49 -18.56 11.68
N ASN A 145 7.04 -19.43 12.59
CA ASN A 145 6.57 -20.77 12.27
C ASN A 145 5.06 -20.86 12.49
N ILE A 146 4.35 -20.97 11.36
CA ILE A 146 2.88 -21.04 11.26
C ILE A 146 2.38 -22.41 10.76
N SER A 147 3.29 -23.39 10.62
CA SER A 147 2.98 -24.71 10.02
C SER A 147 1.91 -25.50 10.79
N HIS A 148 1.78 -25.24 12.09
CA HIS A 148 0.78 -25.87 12.96
C HIS A 148 -0.56 -25.12 13.01
N ASN A 149 -0.70 -24.00 12.29
CA ASN A 149 -1.97 -23.27 12.21
C ASN A 149 -2.56 -23.30 10.80
N GLN A 150 -3.07 -24.47 10.40
CA GLN A 150 -3.63 -24.71 9.06
C GLN A 150 -4.91 -23.92 8.76
N GLY A 151 -5.56 -23.36 9.79
CA GLY A 151 -6.76 -22.52 9.62
C GLY A 151 -6.47 -21.03 9.44
N LEU A 152 -5.19 -20.64 9.27
CA LEU A 152 -4.80 -19.26 8.99
C LEU A 152 -5.30 -18.81 7.61
N LYS A 153 -5.98 -17.67 7.57
CA LYS A 153 -6.55 -17.02 6.37
C LYS A 153 -5.87 -15.70 6.04
N THR A 154 -5.47 -14.94 7.06
CA THR A 154 -4.77 -13.67 6.90
C THR A 154 -3.43 -13.71 7.65
N LEU A 155 -2.37 -13.29 6.99
CA LEU A 155 -1.07 -13.12 7.61
C LEU A 155 -0.46 -11.81 7.16
N ASP A 156 -0.21 -10.91 8.11
CA ASP A 156 0.61 -9.72 7.94
C ASP A 156 1.83 -9.84 8.85
N CYS A 157 2.99 -9.99 8.23
CA CYS A 157 4.29 -9.99 8.89
C CYS A 157 5.23 -8.95 8.28
N THR A 158 4.69 -7.81 7.84
CA THR A 158 5.46 -6.74 7.20
C THR A 158 6.45 -6.05 8.14
N ASN A 159 7.52 -5.50 7.56
CA ASN A 159 8.54 -4.70 8.25
C ASN A 159 9.24 -5.49 9.36
N ASN A 160 9.71 -6.69 9.04
CA ASN A 160 10.34 -7.63 9.97
C ASN A 160 11.73 -8.06 9.45
N MET A 161 12.38 -8.99 10.15
CA MET A 161 13.69 -9.56 9.76
C MET A 161 13.56 -11.04 9.34
N ILE A 162 12.40 -11.41 8.77
CA ILE A 162 12.14 -12.78 8.35
C ILE A 162 12.94 -13.05 7.06
N SER A 163 13.82 -14.05 7.10
CA SER A 163 14.62 -14.48 5.94
C SER A 163 14.09 -15.75 5.27
N LEU A 164 13.26 -16.51 5.99
CA LEU A 164 12.58 -17.70 5.51
C LEU A 164 11.15 -17.72 6.05
N LEU A 165 10.18 -17.88 5.15
CA LEU A 165 8.78 -17.99 5.48
C LEU A 165 8.18 -19.22 4.77
N ASP A 166 7.72 -20.19 5.56
CA ASP A 166 7.03 -21.39 5.05
C ASP A 166 5.52 -21.25 5.30
N VAL A 167 4.77 -21.08 4.21
CA VAL A 167 3.30 -20.97 4.17
C VAL A 167 2.63 -22.23 3.60
N SER A 168 3.39 -23.30 3.35
CA SER A 168 2.91 -24.47 2.58
C SER A 168 1.78 -25.24 3.25
N TRP A 169 1.66 -25.14 4.57
CA TRP A 169 0.60 -25.77 5.37
C TRP A 169 -0.65 -24.89 5.52
N ASN A 170 -0.56 -23.61 5.18
CA ASN A 170 -1.66 -22.64 5.30
C ASN A 170 -2.44 -22.57 3.98
N THR A 171 -2.95 -23.72 3.52
CA THR A 171 -3.59 -23.85 2.19
C THR A 171 -4.85 -23.00 2.02
N GLY A 172 -5.49 -22.61 3.14
CA GLY A 172 -6.63 -21.68 3.19
C GLY A 172 -6.25 -20.20 3.29
N LEU A 173 -4.98 -19.84 3.16
CA LEU A 173 -4.52 -18.45 3.22
C LEU A 173 -5.10 -17.65 2.04
N GLU A 174 -5.81 -16.57 2.35
CA GLU A 174 -6.47 -15.68 1.40
C GLU A 174 -5.68 -14.37 1.21
N GLU A 175 -5.00 -13.91 2.26
CA GLU A 175 -4.21 -12.68 2.25
C GLU A 175 -2.86 -12.90 2.93
N LEU A 176 -1.79 -12.54 2.22
CA LEU A 176 -0.42 -12.60 2.71
C LEU A 176 0.28 -11.27 2.45
N ASN A 177 0.66 -10.58 3.52
CA ASN A 177 1.62 -9.49 3.47
C ASN A 177 2.90 -9.89 4.20
N CYS A 178 3.99 -10.01 3.45
CA CYS A 178 5.32 -10.28 3.96
C CYS A 178 6.34 -9.27 3.43
N SER A 179 5.89 -8.05 3.11
CA SER A 179 6.75 -6.99 2.59
C SER A 179 7.77 -6.48 3.62
N HIS A 180 8.80 -5.78 3.15
CA HIS A 180 9.86 -5.22 4.01
C HIS A 180 10.48 -6.28 4.94
N ASN A 181 11.03 -7.34 4.34
CA ASN A 181 11.69 -8.44 5.04
C ASN A 181 13.00 -8.80 4.33
N GLY A 182 13.65 -9.89 4.75
CA GLY A 182 14.89 -10.41 4.16
C GLY A 182 14.68 -11.64 3.26
N LEU A 183 13.49 -11.84 2.69
CA LEU A 183 13.18 -13.04 1.93
C LEU A 183 13.97 -13.08 0.62
N THR A 184 14.66 -14.18 0.38
CA THR A 184 15.35 -14.46 -0.90
C THR A 184 14.55 -15.41 -1.80
N THR A 185 13.64 -16.17 -1.19
CA THR A 185 12.69 -17.07 -1.86
C THR A 185 11.36 -17.04 -1.12
N LEU A 186 10.27 -17.23 -1.87
CA LEU A 186 8.93 -17.41 -1.32
C LEU A 186 8.18 -18.44 -2.19
N ASP A 187 7.69 -19.51 -1.56
CA ASP A 187 6.86 -20.53 -2.21
C ASP A 187 5.41 -20.39 -1.75
N VAL A 188 4.55 -19.95 -2.67
CA VAL A 188 3.10 -19.79 -2.46
C VAL A 188 2.28 -20.81 -3.27
N SER A 189 2.92 -21.85 -3.82
CA SER A 189 2.28 -22.80 -4.74
C SER A 189 1.11 -23.59 -4.13
N ARG A 190 1.10 -23.74 -2.80
CA ARG A 190 0.04 -24.42 -2.04
C ARG A 190 -1.11 -23.50 -1.63
N ASN A 191 -0.91 -22.18 -1.67
CA ASN A 191 -1.86 -21.18 -1.19
C ASN A 191 -2.82 -20.76 -2.32
N THR A 192 -3.53 -21.74 -2.88
CA THR A 192 -4.40 -21.55 -4.06
C THR A 192 -5.60 -20.62 -3.81
N ALA A 193 -5.93 -20.37 -2.54
CA ALA A 193 -6.97 -19.44 -2.12
C ALA A 193 -6.51 -17.97 -2.06
N LEU A 194 -5.21 -17.67 -2.27
CA LEU A 194 -4.67 -16.31 -2.18
C LEU A 194 -5.37 -15.37 -3.17
N LYS A 195 -5.91 -14.28 -2.62
CA LYS A 195 -6.51 -13.15 -3.32
C LYS A 195 -5.61 -11.92 -3.28
N VAL A 196 -4.86 -11.74 -2.19
CA VAL A 196 -3.94 -10.63 -2.00
C VAL A 196 -2.58 -11.20 -1.61
N LEU A 197 -1.55 -10.80 -2.36
CA LEU A 197 -0.16 -11.10 -2.03
C LEU A 197 0.66 -9.81 -2.14
N ASP A 198 1.27 -9.41 -1.02
CA ASP A 198 2.30 -8.39 -0.98
C ASP A 198 3.61 -9.00 -0.47
N CYS A 199 4.60 -9.08 -1.35
CA CYS A 199 5.95 -9.52 -1.06
C CYS A 199 6.99 -8.46 -1.46
N SER A 200 6.57 -7.20 -1.50
CA SER A 200 7.43 -6.06 -1.85
C SER A 200 8.61 -5.85 -0.88
N SER A 201 9.62 -5.10 -1.31
CA SER A 201 10.79 -4.72 -0.50
C SER A 201 11.44 -5.93 0.19
N ASN A 202 11.82 -6.91 -0.63
CA ASN A 202 12.54 -8.12 -0.24
C ASN A 202 13.74 -8.32 -1.20
N ALA A 203 14.38 -9.49 -1.16
CA ALA A 203 15.49 -9.85 -2.06
C ALA A 203 15.13 -11.00 -3.02
N LEU A 204 13.87 -11.07 -3.46
CA LEU A 204 13.40 -12.14 -4.34
C LEU A 204 14.01 -11.98 -5.74
N GLY A 205 14.71 -13.01 -6.23
CA GLY A 205 15.16 -13.08 -7.62
C GLY A 205 14.11 -13.64 -8.58
N ARG A 206 13.09 -14.33 -8.04
CA ARG A 206 11.92 -14.86 -8.77
C ARG A 206 10.73 -15.02 -7.83
N ILE A 207 9.54 -14.98 -8.38
CA ILE A 207 8.30 -15.36 -7.71
C ILE A 207 7.42 -16.16 -8.69
N ASP A 208 6.90 -17.30 -8.26
CA ASP A 208 5.97 -18.11 -9.04
C ASP A 208 4.57 -17.98 -8.44
N VAL A 209 3.67 -17.33 -9.17
CA VAL A 209 2.25 -17.14 -8.80
C VAL A 209 1.29 -17.93 -9.70
N SER A 210 1.81 -18.89 -10.46
CA SER A 210 1.03 -19.64 -11.48
C SER A 210 -0.11 -20.47 -10.90
N HIS A 211 -0.02 -20.87 -9.63
CA HIS A 211 -1.03 -21.64 -8.91
C HIS A 211 -2.05 -20.74 -8.17
N ASN A 212 -1.74 -19.45 -7.99
CA ASN A 212 -2.57 -18.50 -7.24
C ASN A 212 -3.57 -17.81 -8.18
N THR A 213 -4.38 -18.61 -8.87
CA THR A 213 -5.30 -18.14 -9.92
C THR A 213 -6.43 -17.22 -9.39
N ALA A 214 -6.66 -17.23 -8.08
CA ALA A 214 -7.61 -16.36 -7.39
C ALA A 214 -7.05 -14.95 -7.07
N LEU A 215 -5.77 -14.66 -7.38
CA LEU A 215 -5.16 -13.36 -7.09
C LEU A 215 -5.92 -12.21 -7.78
N ILE A 216 -6.28 -11.23 -6.96
CA ILE A 216 -6.93 -9.96 -7.33
C ILE A 216 -5.91 -8.82 -7.23
N SER A 217 -4.99 -8.89 -6.26
CA SER A 217 -3.92 -7.91 -6.06
C SER A 217 -2.59 -8.61 -5.85
N LEU A 218 -1.56 -8.18 -6.58
CA LEU A 218 -0.19 -8.64 -6.43
C LEU A 218 0.74 -7.43 -6.34
N SER A 219 1.46 -7.33 -5.23
CA SER A 219 2.61 -6.43 -5.06
C SER A 219 3.88 -7.25 -4.88
N CYS A 220 4.83 -7.06 -5.78
CA CYS A 220 6.17 -7.66 -5.74
C CYS A 220 7.23 -6.62 -6.09
N SER A 221 6.96 -5.35 -5.76
CA SER A 221 7.86 -4.23 -6.02
C SER A 221 9.13 -4.30 -5.18
N GLU A 222 10.15 -3.52 -5.54
CA GLU A 222 11.41 -3.40 -4.78
C GLU A 222 12.03 -4.77 -4.46
N ASN A 223 12.24 -5.55 -5.52
CA ASN A 223 12.88 -6.86 -5.45
C ASN A 223 13.98 -6.93 -6.54
N GLY A 224 14.54 -8.12 -6.74
CA GLY A 224 15.54 -8.40 -7.78
C GLY A 224 14.96 -9.09 -9.02
N LEU A 225 13.66 -8.96 -9.30
CA LEU A 225 13.00 -9.75 -10.34
C LEU A 225 13.48 -9.34 -11.74
N SER A 226 14.02 -10.30 -12.49
CA SER A 226 14.35 -10.10 -13.92
C SER A 226 13.19 -10.44 -14.85
N GLN A 227 12.21 -11.20 -14.36
CA GLN A 227 10.99 -11.61 -15.07
C GLN A 227 9.85 -11.87 -14.08
N ILE A 228 8.62 -11.76 -14.57
CA ILE A 228 7.41 -12.16 -13.84
C ILE A 228 6.39 -12.72 -14.82
N ASP A 229 5.77 -13.86 -14.50
CA ASP A 229 4.69 -14.46 -15.26
C ASP A 229 3.38 -14.35 -14.47
N VAL A 230 2.48 -13.50 -14.96
CA VAL A 230 1.12 -13.31 -14.41
C VAL A 230 0.03 -13.86 -15.32
N SER A 231 0.39 -14.68 -16.32
CA SER A 231 -0.53 -15.15 -17.37
C SER A 231 -1.68 -16.03 -16.85
N ARG A 232 -1.52 -16.63 -15.66
CA ARG A 232 -2.53 -17.45 -14.99
C ARG A 232 -3.44 -16.65 -14.06
N ASN A 233 -3.05 -15.44 -13.68
CA ASN A 233 -3.77 -14.60 -12.72
C ASN A 233 -4.79 -13.72 -13.45
N THR A 234 -5.74 -14.35 -14.15
CA THR A 234 -6.71 -13.65 -15.02
C THR A 234 -7.70 -12.77 -14.25
N ALA A 235 -7.85 -12.98 -12.94
CA ALA A 235 -8.68 -12.17 -12.04
C ALA A 235 -7.96 -10.92 -11.51
N LEU A 236 -6.67 -10.73 -11.84
CA LEU A 236 -5.85 -9.65 -11.31
C LEU A 236 -6.39 -8.27 -11.74
N LYS A 237 -6.63 -7.41 -10.74
CA LYS A 237 -7.10 -6.03 -10.90
C LYS A 237 -6.01 -5.00 -10.60
N SER A 238 -5.08 -5.35 -9.71
CA SER A 238 -3.93 -4.52 -9.33
C SER A 238 -2.64 -5.32 -9.46
N LEU A 239 -1.66 -4.75 -10.16
CA LEU A 239 -0.30 -5.28 -10.25
C LEU A 239 0.71 -4.17 -9.95
N ASP A 240 1.47 -4.33 -8.88
CA ASP A 240 2.66 -3.54 -8.60
C ASP A 240 3.92 -4.41 -8.72
N CYS A 241 4.72 -4.15 -9.75
CA CYS A 241 6.02 -4.75 -9.99
C CYS A 241 7.12 -3.69 -10.11
N ALA A 242 6.92 -2.53 -9.48
CA ALA A 242 7.86 -1.41 -9.53
C ALA A 242 9.25 -1.75 -8.97
N ALA A 243 10.27 -0.98 -9.34
CA ALA A 243 11.63 -1.08 -8.79
C ALA A 243 12.19 -2.51 -8.86
N ASN A 244 12.16 -3.10 -10.05
CA ASN A 244 12.71 -4.41 -10.37
C ASN A 244 13.66 -4.28 -11.58
N GLN A 245 14.06 -5.42 -12.16
CA GLN A 245 14.98 -5.49 -13.31
C GLN A 245 14.26 -6.04 -14.56
N LEU A 246 12.94 -5.82 -14.66
CA LEU A 246 12.12 -6.38 -15.74
C LEU A 246 12.50 -5.73 -17.07
N THR A 247 12.84 -6.56 -18.06
CA THR A 247 13.10 -6.10 -19.43
C THR A 247 11.88 -6.26 -20.34
N GLN A 248 10.93 -7.10 -19.93
CA GLN A 248 9.64 -7.36 -20.57
C GLN A 248 8.58 -7.59 -19.49
N LEU A 249 7.33 -7.27 -19.83
CA LEU A 249 6.16 -7.52 -18.99
C LEU A 249 4.98 -7.84 -19.91
N ASP A 250 4.44 -9.05 -19.81
CA ASP A 250 3.24 -9.48 -20.52
C ASP A 250 2.03 -9.48 -19.56
N VAL A 251 1.10 -8.55 -19.80
CA VAL A 251 -0.16 -8.40 -19.07
C VAL A 251 -1.38 -8.70 -19.96
N SER A 252 -1.18 -9.32 -21.13
CA SER A 252 -2.21 -9.53 -22.15
C SER A 252 -3.38 -10.41 -21.70
N ARG A 253 -3.16 -11.24 -20.67
CA ARG A 253 -4.17 -12.12 -20.05
C ARG A 253 -4.91 -11.47 -18.88
N ASN A 254 -4.38 -10.38 -18.33
CA ASN A 254 -4.92 -9.73 -17.14
C ASN A 254 -5.93 -8.62 -17.55
N THR A 255 -6.95 -9.01 -18.31
CA THR A 255 -7.94 -8.08 -18.90
C THR A 255 -8.80 -7.34 -17.88
N ALA A 256 -8.77 -7.77 -16.61
CA ALA A 256 -9.44 -7.11 -15.49
C ALA A 256 -8.59 -6.04 -14.79
N LEU A 257 -7.34 -5.80 -15.23
CA LEU A 257 -6.46 -4.79 -14.62
C LEU A 257 -7.10 -3.40 -14.69
N THR A 258 -7.22 -2.77 -13.53
CA THR A 258 -7.59 -1.36 -13.35
C THR A 258 -6.38 -0.53 -12.95
N ASP A 259 -5.39 -1.16 -12.31
CA ASP A 259 -4.20 -0.52 -11.78
C ASP A 259 -2.94 -1.29 -12.19
N LEU A 260 -1.99 -0.60 -12.84
CA LEU A 260 -0.70 -1.16 -13.21
C LEU A 260 0.43 -0.20 -12.83
N ASN A 261 1.31 -0.66 -11.95
CA ASN A 261 2.55 0.00 -11.60
C ASN A 261 3.76 -0.86 -12.01
N CYS A 262 4.50 -0.41 -13.01
CA CYS A 262 5.77 -0.98 -13.46
C CYS A 262 6.89 0.07 -13.45
N PHE A 263 6.80 1.04 -12.54
CA PHE A 263 7.82 2.07 -12.32
C PHE A 263 9.22 1.48 -12.14
N ALA A 264 10.27 2.20 -12.57
CA ALA A 264 11.66 1.87 -12.30
C ALA A 264 12.02 0.41 -12.68
N ASN A 265 11.90 0.13 -13.97
CA ASN A 265 12.29 -1.13 -14.58
C ASN A 265 13.13 -0.86 -15.83
N GLU A 266 13.41 -1.90 -16.61
CA GLU A 266 14.24 -1.85 -17.81
C GLU A 266 13.42 -2.06 -19.10
N LEU A 267 12.12 -1.75 -19.05
CA LEU A 267 11.19 -2.00 -20.16
C LEU A 267 11.50 -1.07 -21.34
N ARG A 268 11.65 -1.66 -22.53
CA ARG A 268 11.78 -0.92 -23.80
C ARG A 268 10.45 -0.70 -24.52
N SER A 269 9.46 -1.52 -24.19
CA SER A 269 8.09 -1.47 -24.70
C SER A 269 7.16 -2.07 -23.67
N ILE A 270 5.91 -1.63 -23.66
CA ILE A 270 4.83 -2.22 -22.88
C ILE A 270 3.58 -2.27 -23.76
N ASP A 271 2.96 -3.45 -23.88
CA ASP A 271 1.69 -3.61 -24.57
C ASP A 271 0.58 -3.78 -23.53
N VAL A 272 -0.25 -2.75 -23.41
CA VAL A 272 -1.44 -2.72 -22.54
C VAL A 272 -2.74 -2.76 -23.35
N SER A 273 -2.69 -3.05 -24.65
CA SER A 273 -3.86 -2.97 -25.54
C SER A 273 -5.06 -3.83 -25.13
N ARG A 274 -4.83 -4.87 -24.32
CA ARG A 274 -5.86 -5.78 -23.78
C ARG A 274 -6.41 -5.35 -22.41
N ASN A 275 -5.79 -4.37 -21.76
CA ASN A 275 -6.11 -3.93 -20.40
C ASN A 275 -7.02 -2.69 -20.45
N THR A 276 -8.09 -2.74 -21.25
CA THR A 276 -8.94 -1.58 -21.56
C THR A 276 -9.68 -0.99 -20.34
N THR A 277 -9.66 -1.69 -19.20
CA THR A 277 -10.23 -1.24 -17.93
C THR A 277 -9.27 -0.42 -17.07
N LEU A 278 -8.01 -0.21 -17.49
CA LEU A 278 -7.04 0.57 -16.72
C LEU A 278 -7.57 1.99 -16.46
N THR A 279 -7.56 2.36 -15.17
CA THR A 279 -7.82 3.70 -14.67
C THR A 279 -6.53 4.39 -14.23
N ARG A 280 -5.49 3.63 -13.87
CA ARG A 280 -4.17 4.15 -13.49
C ARG A 280 -3.05 3.32 -14.12
N LEU A 281 -2.12 3.99 -14.80
CA LEU A 281 -0.92 3.41 -15.38
C LEU A 281 0.32 4.20 -14.95
N ILE A 282 1.20 3.55 -14.20
CA ILE A 282 2.52 4.07 -13.83
C ILE A 282 3.59 3.21 -14.51
N CYS A 283 4.28 3.80 -15.48
CA CYS A 283 5.36 3.17 -16.25
C CYS A 283 6.61 4.05 -16.30
N SER A 284 6.74 4.96 -15.34
CA SER A 284 7.87 5.89 -15.26
C SER A 284 9.21 5.21 -14.99
N GLY A 285 10.32 5.88 -15.30
CA GLY A 285 11.66 5.35 -15.03
C GLY A 285 11.95 4.07 -15.80
N ASN A 286 11.59 4.03 -17.08
CA ASN A 286 11.82 2.92 -17.99
C ASN A 286 12.60 3.41 -19.24
N LYS A 287 12.65 2.59 -20.29
CA LYS A 287 13.33 2.90 -21.57
C LYS A 287 12.34 2.94 -22.74
N LEU A 288 11.06 3.26 -22.48
CA LEU A 288 10.00 3.28 -23.48
C LEU A 288 10.24 4.36 -24.54
N THR A 289 10.13 4.02 -25.81
CA THR A 289 10.22 4.98 -26.94
C THR A 289 8.86 5.37 -27.51
N ALA A 290 7.84 4.55 -27.26
CA ALA A 290 6.46 4.75 -27.65
C ALA A 290 5.54 4.17 -26.57
N LEU A 291 4.33 4.71 -26.47
CA LEU A 291 3.29 4.24 -25.56
C LEU A 291 1.93 4.46 -26.23
N ASP A 292 1.21 3.37 -26.52
CA ASP A 292 -0.14 3.44 -27.07
C ASP A 292 -1.18 3.24 -25.96
N ILE A 293 -1.88 4.32 -25.62
CA ILE A 293 -2.93 4.33 -24.60
C ILE A 293 -4.32 4.65 -25.17
N ARG A 294 -4.46 4.76 -26.50
CA ARG A 294 -5.74 5.11 -27.15
C ARG A 294 -6.91 4.20 -26.75
N PRO A 295 -6.72 2.89 -26.47
CA PRO A 295 -7.81 2.03 -26.02
C PRO A 295 -8.34 2.33 -24.60
N HIS A 296 -7.62 3.12 -23.78
CA HIS A 296 -7.89 3.29 -22.34
C HIS A 296 -8.75 4.53 -22.08
N THR A 297 -10.01 4.52 -22.51
CA THR A 297 -10.93 5.66 -22.39
C THR A 297 -11.29 6.01 -20.94
N ALA A 298 -11.12 5.06 -20.01
CA ALA A 298 -11.35 5.23 -18.58
C ALA A 298 -10.09 5.67 -17.80
N LEU A 299 -8.95 5.87 -18.48
CA LEU A 299 -7.70 6.23 -17.82
C LEU A 299 -7.81 7.60 -17.15
N GLU A 300 -7.63 7.63 -15.83
CA GLU A 300 -7.68 8.83 -14.99
C GLU A 300 -6.27 9.33 -14.62
N GLU A 301 -5.30 8.42 -14.46
CA GLU A 301 -3.93 8.74 -14.12
C GLU A 301 -2.94 8.05 -15.07
N LEU A 302 -2.07 8.87 -15.67
CA LEU A 302 -0.93 8.39 -16.45
C LEU A 302 0.36 9.01 -15.91
N ASN A 303 1.27 8.14 -15.48
CA ASN A 303 2.64 8.50 -15.15
C ASN A 303 3.61 7.74 -16.07
N CYS A 304 4.15 8.44 -17.06
CA CYS A 304 5.13 7.93 -18.03
C CYS A 304 6.44 8.74 -18.01
N GLN A 305 6.71 9.47 -16.93
CA GLN A 305 7.92 10.30 -16.81
C GLN A 305 9.21 9.48 -16.92
N GLN A 306 10.33 10.12 -17.22
CA GLN A 306 11.65 9.49 -17.27
C GLN A 306 11.68 8.29 -18.23
N ASN A 307 11.32 8.55 -19.47
CA ASN A 307 11.33 7.59 -20.57
C ASN A 307 11.98 8.25 -21.82
N LYS A 308 11.77 7.69 -23.01
CA LYS A 308 12.27 8.21 -24.29
C LYS A 308 11.14 8.41 -25.29
N ILE A 309 9.92 8.64 -24.80
CA ILE A 309 8.70 8.76 -25.61
C ILE A 309 8.80 10.02 -26.48
N ILE A 310 8.60 9.84 -27.78
CA ILE A 310 8.72 10.93 -28.78
C ILE A 310 7.36 11.58 -29.06
N GLN A 311 6.28 10.78 -28.99
CA GLN A 311 4.91 11.21 -29.24
C GLN A 311 3.97 10.49 -28.28
N LEU A 312 2.96 11.21 -27.82
CA LEU A 312 1.93 10.69 -26.92
C LEU A 312 0.56 11.17 -27.41
N ASP A 313 -0.25 10.23 -27.91
CA ASP A 313 -1.63 10.50 -28.35
C ASP A 313 -2.58 10.27 -27.17
N LEU A 314 -3.19 11.35 -26.70
CA LEU A 314 -4.12 11.40 -25.57
C LEU A 314 -5.58 11.61 -26.02
N SER A 315 -5.84 11.57 -27.33
CA SER A 315 -7.11 12.03 -27.92
C SER A 315 -8.33 11.28 -27.40
N GLN A 316 -8.18 10.01 -27.02
CA GLN A 316 -9.26 9.15 -26.50
C GLN A 316 -9.35 9.14 -24.96
N ASN A 317 -8.36 9.68 -24.24
CA ASN A 317 -8.26 9.58 -22.79
C ASN A 317 -8.98 10.77 -22.11
N THR A 318 -10.27 10.94 -22.40
CA THR A 318 -11.07 12.10 -21.94
C THR A 318 -11.30 12.12 -20.42
N ALA A 319 -11.15 10.97 -19.76
CA ALA A 319 -11.24 10.83 -18.31
C ALA A 319 -9.96 11.25 -17.56
N LEU A 320 -8.88 11.57 -18.27
CA LEU A 320 -7.57 11.84 -17.67
C LEU A 320 -7.61 13.07 -16.74
N LYS A 321 -7.26 12.85 -15.48
CA LYS A 321 -7.20 13.86 -14.40
C LYS A 321 -5.76 14.24 -14.06
N SER A 322 -4.83 13.30 -14.18
CA SER A 322 -3.41 13.48 -13.82
C SER A 322 -2.51 12.96 -14.95
N LEU A 323 -1.65 13.83 -15.47
CA LEU A 323 -0.65 13.47 -16.48
C LEU A 323 0.75 13.88 -16.01
N ARG A 324 1.62 12.89 -15.83
CA ARG A 324 3.05 13.07 -15.60
C ARG A 324 3.83 12.49 -16.78
N CYS A 325 4.29 13.35 -17.67
CA CYS A 325 5.04 12.98 -18.88
C CYS A 325 6.39 13.70 -18.98
N SER A 326 6.91 14.17 -17.84
CA SER A 326 8.21 14.83 -17.75
C SER A 326 9.37 13.92 -18.17
N ASP A 327 10.53 14.50 -18.48
CA ASP A 327 11.75 13.76 -18.81
C ASP A 327 11.54 12.73 -19.93
N ASN A 328 11.02 13.22 -21.06
CA ASN A 328 10.78 12.46 -22.29
C ASN A 328 11.34 13.23 -23.50
N ARG A 329 10.91 12.89 -24.72
CA ARG A 329 11.34 13.53 -25.97
C ARG A 329 10.17 14.15 -26.73
N LEU A 330 9.11 14.55 -26.02
CA LEU A 330 7.93 15.14 -26.63
C LEU A 330 8.28 16.49 -27.24
N THR A 331 7.89 16.69 -28.51
CA THR A 331 8.02 17.97 -29.22
C THR A 331 6.69 18.73 -29.27
N THR A 332 5.58 18.02 -29.08
CA THR A 332 4.22 18.53 -29.01
C THR A 332 3.42 17.70 -28.02
N LEU A 333 2.35 18.28 -27.49
CA LEU A 333 1.38 17.61 -26.64
C LEU A 333 0.02 18.27 -26.88
N ASP A 334 -0.94 17.51 -27.40
CA ASP A 334 -2.31 17.96 -27.57
C ASP A 334 -3.15 17.50 -26.39
N LEU A 335 -3.80 18.46 -25.72
CA LEU A 335 -4.65 18.24 -24.56
C LEU A 335 -6.11 18.67 -24.81
N SER A 336 -6.46 18.95 -26.07
CA SER A 336 -7.75 19.54 -26.44
C SER A 336 -8.96 18.68 -26.04
N THR A 337 -8.80 17.37 -25.90
CA THR A 337 -9.87 16.46 -25.48
C THR A 337 -9.82 16.08 -23.99
N ASN A 338 -8.74 16.41 -23.27
CA ASN A 338 -8.52 16.01 -21.87
C ASN A 338 -9.13 17.02 -20.88
N GLN A 339 -10.43 17.26 -21.00
CA GLN A 339 -11.12 18.34 -20.27
C GLN A 339 -11.27 18.09 -18.75
N SER A 340 -10.95 16.88 -18.30
CA SER A 340 -10.96 16.50 -16.88
C SER A 340 -9.62 16.80 -16.16
N LEU A 341 -8.59 17.22 -16.91
CA LEU A 341 -7.23 17.35 -16.40
C LEU A 341 -7.13 18.37 -15.26
N LYS A 342 -6.40 17.99 -14.22
CA LYS A 342 -6.13 18.77 -13.00
C LYS A 342 -4.64 18.98 -12.76
N LEU A 343 -3.82 18.02 -13.17
CA LEU A 343 -2.37 18.05 -12.96
C LEU A 343 -1.64 17.71 -14.27
N LEU A 344 -0.67 18.54 -14.63
CA LEU A 344 0.22 18.33 -15.77
C LEU A 344 1.69 18.55 -15.38
N GLN A 345 2.52 17.53 -15.52
CA GLN A 345 3.97 17.65 -15.43
C GLN A 345 4.59 17.32 -16.78
N CYS A 346 5.24 18.31 -17.41
CA CYS A 346 5.76 18.19 -18.77
C CYS A 346 7.16 18.77 -18.97
N TYR A 347 7.84 19.22 -17.91
CA TYR A 347 9.26 19.61 -17.95
C TYR A 347 10.16 18.46 -18.44
N GLY A 348 11.41 18.73 -18.80
CA GLY A 348 12.37 17.74 -19.27
C GLY A 348 12.03 17.17 -20.66
N ASN A 349 11.27 17.90 -21.47
CA ASN A 349 10.90 17.50 -22.84
C ASN A 349 11.58 18.38 -23.90
N GLN A 350 11.28 18.11 -25.19
CA GLN A 350 11.75 18.91 -26.32
C GLN A 350 10.70 19.95 -26.76
N LEU A 351 9.90 20.44 -25.82
CA LEU A 351 8.86 21.42 -26.06
C LEU A 351 9.47 22.79 -26.31
N THR A 352 9.10 23.42 -27.43
CA THR A 352 9.44 24.82 -27.72
C THR A 352 8.47 25.78 -27.01
N ALA A 353 8.82 27.06 -26.88
CA ALA A 353 7.90 28.08 -26.35
C ALA A 353 6.55 28.09 -27.09
N ALA A 354 6.58 27.97 -28.43
CA ALA A 354 5.36 27.88 -29.24
C ALA A 354 4.55 26.59 -28.97
N ALA A 355 5.21 25.47 -28.66
CA ALA A 355 4.51 24.25 -28.26
C ALA A 355 3.88 24.39 -26.87
N LEU A 356 4.57 25.00 -25.92
CA LEU A 356 4.03 25.31 -24.59
C LEU A 356 2.84 26.28 -24.67
N ASP A 357 2.90 27.32 -25.49
CA ASP A 357 1.75 28.21 -25.72
C ASP A 357 0.53 27.44 -26.26
N ARG A 358 0.73 26.50 -27.19
CA ARG A 358 -0.35 25.61 -27.65
C ARG A 358 -0.92 24.74 -26.54
N ILE A 359 -0.05 24.20 -25.66
CA ILE A 359 -0.48 23.44 -24.47
C ILE A 359 -1.35 24.34 -23.58
N TYR A 360 -0.92 25.57 -23.27
CA TYR A 360 -1.69 26.50 -22.44
C TYR A 360 -3.06 26.82 -23.06
N CYS A 361 -3.11 26.95 -24.38
CA CYS A 361 -4.35 27.11 -25.13
C CYS A 361 -5.26 25.88 -25.12
N ALA A 362 -4.70 24.67 -24.99
CA ALA A 362 -5.44 23.42 -24.93
C ALA A 362 -5.89 23.02 -23.51
N LEU A 363 -5.27 23.58 -22.45
CA LEU A 363 -5.66 23.31 -21.06
C LEU A 363 -7.17 23.54 -20.83
N PRO A 364 -7.84 22.74 -19.99
CA PRO A 364 -9.24 22.94 -19.67
C PRO A 364 -9.47 24.23 -18.90
N ASP A 365 -10.64 24.83 -19.11
CA ASP A 365 -11.11 25.95 -18.28
C ASP A 365 -11.58 25.43 -16.93
N ARG A 366 -10.89 25.85 -15.87
CA ARG A 366 -11.16 25.47 -14.47
C ARG A 366 -11.72 26.63 -13.65
N THR A 367 -12.23 27.67 -14.30
CA THR A 367 -12.87 28.80 -13.60
C THR A 367 -14.01 28.29 -12.71
N GLY A 368 -14.01 28.68 -11.42
CA GLY A 368 -14.99 28.22 -10.43
C GLY A 368 -14.75 26.81 -9.85
N LYS A 369 -13.57 26.21 -10.11
CA LYS A 369 -13.12 24.94 -9.51
C LYS A 369 -11.80 25.16 -8.76
N GLU A 370 -11.32 24.13 -8.06
CA GLU A 370 -9.94 24.12 -7.54
C GLU A 370 -8.91 24.34 -8.68
N PRO A 371 -7.87 25.16 -8.45
CA PRO A 371 -6.83 25.43 -9.43
C PRO A 371 -6.23 24.13 -10.00
N GLY A 372 -5.88 24.16 -11.28
CA GLY A 372 -5.07 23.10 -11.89
C GLY A 372 -3.59 23.37 -11.66
N GLU A 373 -2.78 22.32 -11.51
CA GLU A 373 -1.34 22.44 -11.30
C GLU A 373 -0.56 22.10 -12.58
N LEU A 374 0.23 23.05 -13.06
CA LEU A 374 1.08 22.91 -14.25
C LEU A 374 2.56 23.05 -13.87
N PHE A 375 3.35 22.02 -14.17
CA PHE A 375 4.79 21.98 -13.94
C PHE A 375 5.55 21.86 -15.27
N PRO A 376 5.83 22.98 -15.96
CA PRO A 376 6.54 22.99 -17.24
C PRO A 376 8.05 23.20 -17.08
N ALA A 377 8.52 23.44 -15.84
CA ALA A 377 9.92 23.59 -15.45
C ALA A 377 10.17 22.86 -14.10
N TRP A 378 11.40 22.41 -13.89
CA TRP A 378 11.87 21.68 -12.72
C TRP A 378 12.15 22.59 -11.52
N THR A 379 12.97 23.63 -11.68
CA THR A 379 13.44 24.46 -10.55
C THR A 379 13.61 25.94 -10.92
N ASP A 380 13.38 26.82 -9.94
CA ASP A 380 13.76 28.24 -10.00
C ASP A 380 15.16 28.52 -9.45
N ASP A 381 15.71 27.56 -8.71
CA ASP A 381 16.94 27.70 -7.94
C ASP A 381 18.12 28.12 -8.80
N LEU A 382 18.84 29.14 -8.32
CA LEU A 382 20.00 29.73 -8.95
C LEU A 382 21.30 29.03 -8.54
N ASP A 383 21.27 28.26 -7.45
CA ASP A 383 22.43 27.54 -6.89
C ASP A 383 22.56 26.11 -7.45
N ASP A 384 21.52 25.60 -8.11
CA ASP A 384 21.47 24.28 -8.78
C ASP A 384 21.86 24.36 -10.29
N ILE A 385 21.93 23.20 -10.95
CA ILE A 385 22.11 23.13 -12.41
C ILE A 385 20.98 23.94 -13.09
N PRO A 386 21.29 24.92 -13.96
CA PRO A 386 20.27 25.75 -14.61
C PRO A 386 19.24 24.91 -15.35
N ASP A 387 17.97 25.14 -15.02
CA ASP A 387 16.86 24.46 -15.68
C ASP A 387 16.81 24.83 -17.18
N PRO A 388 16.96 23.85 -18.10
CA PRO A 388 16.97 24.11 -19.55
C PRO A 388 15.59 24.50 -20.10
N ASP A 389 14.50 24.25 -19.39
CA ASP A 389 13.14 24.60 -19.81
C ASP A 389 12.71 25.98 -19.32
N LYS A 390 13.28 26.48 -18.22
CA LYS A 390 12.95 27.80 -17.66
C LYS A 390 12.97 28.93 -18.71
N PRO A 391 14.00 29.12 -19.56
CA PRO A 391 13.97 30.16 -20.59
C PRO A 391 12.83 29.99 -21.62
N LYS A 392 12.50 28.75 -21.97
CA LYS A 392 11.42 28.43 -22.92
C LYS A 392 10.06 28.75 -22.30
N VAL A 393 9.87 28.39 -21.03
CA VAL A 393 8.67 28.69 -20.25
C VAL A 393 8.49 30.20 -20.09
N LEU A 394 9.52 30.95 -19.74
CA LEU A 394 9.44 32.41 -19.62
C LEU A 394 9.17 33.12 -20.97
N ALA A 395 9.49 32.49 -22.10
CA ALA A 395 9.17 33.01 -23.43
C ALA A 395 7.70 32.80 -23.85
N THR A 396 6.90 32.06 -23.07
CA THR A 396 5.47 31.83 -23.32
C THR A 396 4.59 32.96 -22.79
N ASN A 397 3.30 32.96 -23.14
CA ASN A 397 2.30 33.78 -22.48
C ASN A 397 1.55 32.97 -21.41
N GLY A 398 2.09 32.95 -20.19
CA GLY A 398 1.48 32.25 -19.04
C GLY A 398 0.05 32.68 -18.71
N ARG A 399 -0.41 33.86 -19.16
CA ARG A 399 -1.80 34.31 -18.95
C ARG A 399 -2.83 33.42 -19.64
N ASN A 400 -2.43 32.69 -20.69
CA ASN A 400 -3.29 31.73 -21.37
C ASN A 400 -3.71 30.57 -20.45
N ALA A 401 -2.82 30.14 -19.56
CA ALA A 401 -3.11 29.12 -18.55
C ALA A 401 -3.76 29.73 -17.30
N THR A 402 -3.21 30.82 -16.75
CA THR A 402 -3.72 31.39 -15.48
C THR A 402 -5.15 31.91 -15.57
N ARG A 403 -5.58 32.44 -16.73
CA ARG A 403 -6.99 32.82 -16.96
C ARG A 403 -7.97 31.65 -16.92
N LYS A 404 -7.48 30.44 -17.15
CA LYS A 404 -8.24 29.19 -17.04
C LYS A 404 -8.13 28.57 -15.65
N ASN A 405 -7.65 29.33 -14.66
CA ASN A 405 -7.46 28.89 -13.29
C ASN A 405 -6.42 27.74 -13.16
N TRP A 406 -5.27 27.91 -13.81
CA TRP A 406 -4.11 27.05 -13.66
C TRP A 406 -2.96 27.79 -12.98
N GLU A 407 -2.38 27.17 -11.95
CA GLU A 407 -1.14 27.58 -11.32
C GLU A 407 0.03 27.01 -12.11
N ILE A 408 0.99 27.87 -12.47
CA ILE A 408 2.21 27.47 -13.17
C ILE A 408 3.33 27.44 -12.13
N LEU A 409 3.83 26.25 -11.83
CA LEU A 409 4.67 25.98 -10.68
C LEU A 409 6.00 25.35 -11.13
N TYR A 410 7.07 25.60 -10.37
CA TYR A 410 8.25 24.75 -10.42
C TYR A 410 7.99 23.47 -9.64
N LYS A 411 8.62 22.35 -10.02
CA LYS A 411 8.47 21.09 -9.28
C LYS A 411 9.07 21.16 -7.87
N SER A 412 10.20 21.88 -7.74
CA SER A 412 11.13 22.07 -6.62
C SER A 412 11.62 20.82 -5.86
N ASN A 413 12.89 20.90 -5.44
CA ASN A 413 13.63 19.94 -4.61
C ASN A 413 13.60 20.26 -3.10
N LEU A 414 12.72 21.15 -2.62
CA LEU A 414 12.69 21.48 -1.19
C LEU A 414 12.37 20.20 -0.38
N VAL A 415 13.27 19.88 0.55
CA VAL A 415 13.38 18.69 1.42
C VAL A 415 12.16 18.45 2.33
N SER A 416 11.07 19.17 2.12
CA SER A 416 9.79 19.03 2.81
C SER A 416 8.73 18.53 1.82
N ARG A 417 8.25 17.30 2.03
CA ARG A 417 7.24 16.58 1.21
C ARG A 417 5.85 17.25 1.12
N SER A 418 5.73 18.55 1.38
CA SER A 418 4.42 19.20 1.60
C SER A 418 4.26 20.63 1.05
N ALA A 419 5.17 21.13 0.21
CA ALA A 419 4.96 22.40 -0.49
C ALA A 419 5.11 22.27 -2.02
N PRO A 420 4.15 22.72 -2.85
CA PRO A 420 4.39 22.94 -4.27
C PRO A 420 5.56 23.91 -4.44
N GLY A 421 6.40 23.71 -5.47
CA GLY A 421 7.48 24.63 -5.77
C GLY A 421 6.97 26.04 -6.09
N GLY A 422 7.85 27.04 -6.05
CA GLY A 422 7.46 28.44 -6.28
C GLY A 422 6.69 28.65 -7.59
N GLU A 423 5.85 29.68 -7.63
CA GLU A 423 5.16 30.06 -8.87
C GLU A 423 6.14 30.57 -9.93
N VAL A 424 5.93 30.17 -11.18
CA VAL A 424 6.65 30.70 -12.33
C VAL A 424 6.13 32.10 -12.63
N THR A 425 6.99 33.11 -12.49
CA THR A 425 6.67 34.52 -12.80
C THR A 425 7.63 35.07 -13.85
N GLY A 426 7.31 36.24 -14.44
CA GLY A 426 8.20 36.92 -15.41
C GLY A 426 8.04 36.52 -16.88
N PHE A 427 6.86 36.04 -17.28
CA PHE A 427 6.55 35.71 -18.68
C PHE A 427 6.73 36.92 -19.63
N THR A 428 7.35 36.68 -20.79
CA THR A 428 7.67 37.67 -21.82
C THR A 428 6.89 37.45 -23.13
N GLY A 429 6.29 36.27 -23.32
CA GLY A 429 5.54 35.92 -24.52
C GLY A 429 4.24 36.70 -24.66
N ARG A 430 3.80 36.90 -25.91
CA ARG A 430 2.60 37.66 -26.27
C ARG A 430 1.55 36.87 -27.06
N HIS A 431 1.76 35.57 -27.26
CA HIS A 431 0.82 34.73 -28.00
C HIS A 431 -0.53 34.66 -27.27
N ILE A 432 -1.64 34.92 -27.96
CA ILE A 432 -2.99 34.86 -27.38
C ILE A 432 -3.74 33.70 -28.02
N CYS A 433 -4.35 32.84 -27.21
CA CYS A 433 -5.15 31.73 -27.72
C CYS A 433 -6.31 32.24 -28.58
N GLY A 434 -6.48 31.66 -29.78
CA GLY A 434 -7.58 32.01 -30.69
C GLY A 434 -7.36 33.27 -31.53
N SER A 435 -6.26 34.04 -31.33
CA SER A 435 -5.88 35.07 -32.29
C SER A 435 -5.22 34.41 -33.50
N GLY A 436 -6.01 34.04 -34.50
CA GLY A 436 -5.47 33.59 -35.78
C GLY A 436 -4.73 34.73 -36.47
N LYS A 437 -3.40 34.76 -36.35
CA LYS A 437 -2.41 35.25 -37.31
C LYS A 437 -1.00 35.20 -36.73
#